data_AF-U9SZ66-F1
#
_entry.id   AF-U9SZ66-F1
#
_cell.length_a   1.000
_cell.length_b   1.000
_cell.length_c   1.000
_cell.angle_alpha   90.00
_cell.angle_beta   90.00
_cell.angle_gamma   90.00
#
_symmetry.space_group_name_H-M   'P 1'
#
loop_
_entity.id
_entity.type
_entity.pdbx_description
1 polymer ?
#
loop_
_entity_poly.entity_id
_entity_poly.type
_entity_poly.pdbx_seq_one_letter_code
_entity_poly.pdbx_strand_id
1 'polypeptide(L)' 'SKIFSGDLPELTYKVLKYFQNDYSTLHSCILVNRLWCRLAIPLLWENPFSIPTKNYNFIIIYSHNSNSDFKTKL' A
#
# COMPACT_ATOMS: atom_id res chain seq x y z
N SER A 1 7.64 -19.03 -23.30
CA SER A 1 6.22 -19.20 -22.94
C SER A 1 5.50 -17.87 -23.11
N LYS A 2 4.95 -17.65 -24.32
CA LYS A 2 4.04 -16.55 -24.65
C LYS A 2 2.71 -16.85 -23.97
N ILE A 3 2.37 -16.15 -22.89
CA ILE A 3 1.09 -16.31 -22.21
C ILE A 3 0.52 -14.89 -22.06
N PHE A 4 -0.48 -14.61 -22.89
CA PHE A 4 -1.36 -13.43 -22.96
C PHE A 4 -0.79 -12.07 -23.42
N SER A 5 -0.80 -11.91 -24.75
CA SER A 5 -1.08 -10.64 -25.44
C SER A 5 -2.58 -10.27 -25.27
N GLY A 6 -3.02 -9.99 -24.05
CA GLY A 6 -4.42 -9.68 -23.72
C GLY A 6 -4.61 -8.89 -22.43
N ASP A 7 -3.54 -8.64 -21.70
CA ASP A 7 -3.56 -7.67 -20.62
C ASP A 7 -3.67 -6.27 -21.25
N LEU A 8 -4.68 -5.50 -20.85
CA LEU A 8 -4.77 -4.08 -21.14
C LEU A 8 -4.48 -3.33 -19.84
N PRO A 9 -3.19 -3.14 -19.48
CA PRO A 9 -2.80 -2.60 -18.18
C PRO A 9 -3.40 -1.21 -17.95
N GLU A 10 -3.65 -0.46 -19.03
CA GLU A 10 -4.28 0.85 -18.96
C GLU A 10 -5.73 0.79 -18.46
N LEU A 11 -6.53 -0.19 -18.92
CA LEU A 11 -7.89 -0.37 -18.41
C LEU A 11 -7.88 -0.89 -16.98
N THR A 12 -7.02 -1.87 -16.68
CA THR A 12 -6.86 -2.38 -15.31
C THR A 12 -6.45 -1.26 -14.36
N TYR A 13 -5.52 -0.40 -14.78
CA TYR A 13 -5.10 0.76 -14.00
C TYR A 13 -6.26 1.76 -13.80
N LYS A 14 -7.05 2.06 -14.85
CA LYS A 14 -8.25 2.91 -14.71
C LYS A 14 -9.23 2.33 -13.69
N VAL A 15 -9.48 1.02 -13.70
CA VAL A 15 -10.32 0.33 -12.70
C VAL A 15 -9.72 0.47 -11.29
N LEU A 16 -8.43 0.18 -11.12
CA LEU A 16 -7.75 0.29 -9.82
C LEU A 16 -7.76 1.73 -9.28
N LYS A 17 -7.67 2.73 -10.17
CA LYS A 17 -7.72 4.15 -9.79
C LYS A 17 -9.07 4.57 -9.22
N TYR A 18 -10.18 3.94 -9.64
CA TYR A 18 -11.47 4.16 -8.97
C TYR A 18 -11.46 3.74 -7.50
N PHE A 19 -10.59 2.81 -7.13
CA PHE A 19 -10.42 2.34 -5.75
C PHE A 19 -9.27 3.04 -5.00
N GLN A 20 -8.70 4.14 -5.51
CA GLN A 20 -7.53 4.79 -4.91
C GLN A 20 -7.67 5.14 -3.41
N ASN A 21 -8.90 5.40 -2.95
CA ASN A 21 -9.20 5.72 -1.55
C ASN A 21 -9.78 4.54 -0.76
N ASP A 22 -10.05 3.41 -1.42
CA ASP A 22 -10.52 2.17 -0.80
C ASP A 22 -9.34 1.20 -0.65
N TYR A 23 -8.56 1.43 0.41
CA TYR A 23 -7.39 0.63 0.73
C TYR A 23 -7.72 -0.85 0.93
N SER A 24 -8.90 -1.19 1.45
CA SER A 24 -9.30 -2.59 1.68
C SER A 24 -9.50 -3.33 0.35
N THR A 25 -10.14 -2.67 -0.62
CA THR A 25 -10.30 -3.20 -1.97
C THR A 25 -8.95 -3.29 -2.68
N LEU A 26 -8.11 -2.25 -2.62
CA LEU A 26 -6.77 -2.29 -3.21
C LEU A 26 -5.88 -3.40 -2.62
N HIS A 27 -5.97 -3.66 -1.31
CA HIS A 27 -5.30 -4.80 -0.67
C HIS A 27 -5.81 -6.14 -1.17
N SER A 28 -7.09 -6.26 -1.53
CA SER A 28 -7.61 -7.47 -2.16
C SER A 28 -7.09 -7.59 -3.60
N CYS A 29 -7.01 -6.47 -4.33
CA CYS A 29 -6.51 -6.41 -5.70
C CYS A 29 -5.06 -6.88 -5.85
N ILE A 30 -4.17 -6.61 -4.88
CA ILE A 30 -2.77 -7.06 -4.97
C ILE A 30 -2.63 -8.59 -4.96
N LEU A 31 -3.63 -9.32 -4.46
CA LEU A 31 -3.62 -10.78 -4.35
C LEU A 31 -4.19 -11.49 -5.59
N VAL A 32 -4.81 -10.74 -6.53
CA VAL A 32 -5.48 -11.31 -7.70
C VAL A 32 -4.48 -11.97 -8.66
N ASN A 33 -3.48 -11.22 -9.11
CA ASN A 33 -2.39 -11.72 -9.97
C ASN A 33 -1.22 -10.73 -10.01
N ARG A 34 -0.14 -11.10 -10.72
CA ARG A 34 1.09 -10.31 -10.81
C ARG A 34 0.90 -8.92 -11.44
N LEU A 35 -0.02 -8.77 -12.41
CA LEU A 35 -0.30 -7.48 -13.05
C LEU A 35 -1.01 -6.55 -12.07
N TRP A 36 -2.07 -7.03 -11.43
CA TRP A 36 -2.85 -6.25 -10.46
C TRP A 36 -2.00 -5.86 -9.25
N CYS A 37 -1.18 -6.78 -8.75
CA CYS A 37 -0.18 -6.50 -7.71
C CYS A 37 0.74 -5.33 -8.10
N ARG A 38 1.33 -5.40 -9.31
CA ARG A 38 2.25 -4.36 -9.80
C ARG A 38 1.58 -2.99 -9.94
N LEU A 39 0.31 -2.94 -10.32
CA LEU A 39 -0.42 -1.69 -10.54
C LEU A 39 -1.04 -1.11 -9.25
N ALA A 40 -1.48 -1.96 -8.32
CA ALA A 40 -2.15 -1.53 -7.09
C ALA A 40 -1.16 -1.11 -5.99
N ILE A 41 0.06 -1.67 -5.95
CA ILE A 41 1.08 -1.27 -4.95
C ILE A 41 1.37 0.25 -4.98
N PRO A 42 1.62 0.89 -6.14
CA PRO A 42 1.83 2.34 -6.18
C PRO A 42 0.65 3.15 -5.64
N LEU A 43 -0.59 2.69 -5.86
CA LEU A 43 -1.80 3.37 -5.35
C LEU A 43 -1.93 3.22 -3.83
N LEU A 44 -1.65 2.04 -3.28
CA LEU A 44 -1.65 1.80 -1.83
C LEU A 44 -0.60 2.65 -1.10
N TRP A 45 0.57 2.82 -1.71
CA TRP A 45 1.74 3.47 -1.11
C TRP A 45 1.94 4.92 -1.56
N GLU A 46 0.98 5.52 -2.27
CA GLU A 46 1.06 6.93 -2.67
C GLU A 46 1.20 7.86 -1.44
N ASN A 47 0.52 7.51 -0.35
CA ASN A 47 0.69 8.18 0.94
C ASN A 47 0.54 7.18 2.11
N PRO A 48 1.64 6.49 2.49
CA PRO A 48 1.59 5.36 3.42
C PRO A 48 1.17 5.74 4.84
N PHE A 49 1.32 7.01 5.23
CA PHE A 49 0.96 7.52 6.56
C PHE A 49 -0.43 8.15 6.62
N SER A 50 -1.07 8.37 5.46
CA SER A 50 -2.44 8.88 5.41
C SER A 50 -3.52 7.82 5.59
N ILE A 51 -3.15 6.54 5.47
CA ILE A 51 -4.07 5.44 5.72
C ILE A 51 -4.50 5.58 7.19
N PRO A 52 -5.80 5.78 7.48
CA PRO A 52 -6.31 5.81 8.84
C PRO A 52 -6.27 4.37 9.37
N THR A 53 -5.07 3.89 9.67
CA THR A 53 -4.88 2.65 10.37
C THR A 53 -5.51 2.85 11.73
N LYS A 54 -6.52 2.05 12.05
CA LYS A 54 -7.17 2.07 13.37
C LYS A 54 -6.18 1.79 14.52
N ASN A 55 -4.94 1.38 14.21
CA ASN A 55 -3.87 1.06 15.13
C ASN A 55 -2.69 2.05 15.01
N TYR A 56 -2.92 3.32 15.36
CA TYR A 56 -1.84 4.28 15.64
C TYR A 56 -0.88 3.80 16.74
N ASN A 57 -1.27 2.80 17.55
CA ASN A 57 -0.43 2.22 18.59
C ASN A 57 0.96 1.84 18.09
N PHE A 58 1.08 1.30 16.87
CA PHE A 58 2.40 0.95 16.33
C PHE A 58 3.28 2.18 16.07
N ILE A 59 2.72 3.22 15.46
CA ILE A 59 3.43 4.50 15.21
C ILE A 59 3.83 5.15 16.54
N ILE A 60 2.93 5.13 17.52
CA ILE A 60 3.18 5.68 18.87
C ILE A 60 4.31 4.90 19.57
N ILE A 61 4.29 3.56 19.54
CA ILE A 61 5.33 2.71 20.13
C ILE A 61 6.68 2.97 19.46
N TYR A 62 6.73 3.01 18.12
CA TYR A 62 7.96 3.34 17.40
C TYR A 62 8.48 4.73 17.73
N SER A 63 7.60 5.74 17.76
CA SER A 63 7.96 7.11 18.12
C SER A 63 8.49 7.20 19.56
N HIS A 64 7.87 6.49 20.51
CA HIS A 64 8.31 6.44 21.90
C HIS A 64 9.69 5.76 22.04
N ASN A 65 9.89 4.62 21.38
CA ASN A 65 11.18 3.92 21.39
C ASN A 65 12.31 4.74 20.75
N SER A 66 12.03 5.45 19.65
CA SER A 66 13.02 6.37 19.07
C SER A 66 13.38 7.49 20.04
N ASN A 67 12.44 8.02 20.82
CA ASN A 67 12.74 9.02 21.84
C ASN A 67 13.56 8.47 23.03
N SER A 68 13.40 7.20 23.40
CA SER A 68 14.24 6.59 24.45
C SER A 68 15.69 6.39 24.00
N ASP A 69 15.93 6.08 22.73
CA ASP A 69 17.30 5.89 22.19
C ASP A 69 18.09 7.20 22.09
N PHE A 70 17.43 8.34 21.91
CA PHE A 70 18.10 9.64 22.02
C PHE A 70 18.42 10.03 23.47
N LYS A 71 17.64 9.53 24.44
CA LYS A 71 17.77 9.90 25.86
C LYS A 71 18.79 9.03 26.61
N THR A 72 19.10 7.83 26.14
CA THR A 72 20.13 6.94 26.70
C THR A 72 21.55 7.22 26.19
N LYS A 73 21.72 8.24 25.34
CA LYS A 73 23.01 8.68 24.79
C LYS A 73 23.50 10.05 25.32
N LEU A 74 22.88 10.58 26.38
CA LEU A 74 23.36 11.76 27.12
C LEU A 74 23.79 11.34 28.53
#